data_AF-A0A9D7KLW8-F1
#
_entry.id   AF-A0A9D7KLW8-F1
#
_cell.length_a   1.000
_cell.length_b   1.000
_cell.length_c   1.000
_cell.angle_alpha   90.00
_cell.angle_beta   90.00
_cell.angle_gamma   90.00
#
_symmetry.space_group_name_H-M   'P 1'
#
loop_
_entity.id
_entity.type
_entity.pdbx_description
1 polymer ?
#
loop_
_entity_poly.entity_id
_entity_poly.type
_entity_poly.pdbx_seq_one_letter_code
_entity_poly.pdbx_strand_id
1 'polypeptide(L)'
;MITRKIEPVIVESLVPGKVVILLGARRTGKTVLLKKIVSMISEPSIFFNGADLEVQRLLENRSVANYEKILGTTKLLVIDEAQKVPEIGKILKLMIDSIPGLRIIVTGSSAFDLTGKLGEPLTGETGHFDYFH
;
A
#
# COMPACT_ATOMS: atom_id res chain seq x y z
N MET A 1 -10.24 -3.34 21.55
CA MET A 1 -10.01 -1.94 21.95
C MET A 1 -8.79 -1.30 21.26
N ILE A 2 -7.75 -2.07 20.87
CA ILE A 2 -6.54 -1.56 20.18
C ILE A 2 -6.85 -1.00 18.78
N THR A 3 -7.74 -1.65 18.02
CA THR A 3 -8.12 -1.25 16.65
C THR A 3 -8.70 0.17 16.55
N ARG A 4 -9.43 0.64 17.57
CA ARG A 4 -10.03 1.99 17.57
C ARG A 4 -9.01 3.13 17.73
N LYS A 5 -7.80 2.86 18.23
CA LYS A 5 -6.76 3.88 18.42
C LYS A 5 -5.82 4.03 17.22
N ILE A 6 -5.65 2.97 16.43
CA ILE A 6 -4.71 2.94 15.31
C ILE A 6 -5.33 3.46 14.01
N GLU A 7 -6.64 3.28 13.81
CA GLU A 7 -7.34 3.73 12.61
C GLU A 7 -7.14 5.22 12.30
N PRO A 8 -7.29 6.16 13.27
CA PRO A 8 -7.07 7.58 13.00
C PRO A 8 -5.63 7.89 12.61
N VAL A 9 -4.65 7.26 13.29
CA VAL A 9 -3.22 7.43 13.02
C VAL A 9 -2.91 7.00 11.59
N ILE A 10 -3.41 5.84 11.16
CA ILE A 10 -3.19 5.36 9.80
C ILE A 10 -3.79 6.34 8.78
N VAL A 11 -5.01 6.83 9.02
CA VAL A 11 -5.66 7.81 8.13
C VAL A 11 -4.86 9.11 8.03
N GLU A 12 -4.34 9.62 9.15
CA GLU A 12 -3.47 10.81 9.17
C GLU A 12 -2.13 10.58 8.44
N SER A 13 -1.59 9.37 8.48
CA SER A 13 -0.37 9.00 7.74
C SER A 13 -0.59 8.84 6.23
N LEU A 14 -1.84 8.77 5.75
CA LEU A 14 -2.16 8.69 4.31
C LEU A 14 -1.99 10.05 3.65
N VAL A 15 -0.74 10.41 3.37
CA VAL A 15 -0.38 11.64 2.66
C VAL A 15 0.16 11.34 1.26
N PRO A 16 -0.09 12.21 0.27
CA PRO A 16 0.41 12.02 -1.10
C PRO A 16 1.92 11.85 -1.16
N GLY A 17 2.38 11.01 -2.10
CA GLY A 17 3.82 10.76 -2.30
C GLY A 17 4.47 9.86 -1.23
N LYS A 18 3.71 9.37 -0.25
CA LYS A 18 4.16 8.39 0.73
C LYS A 18 3.42 7.06 0.59
N VAL A 19 4.10 5.98 0.97
CA VAL A 19 3.54 4.64 1.08
C VAL A 19 3.42 4.30 2.55
N VAL A 20 2.20 4.03 3.02
CA VAL A 20 1.95 3.50 4.36
C VAL A 20 2.03 1.97 4.32
N ILE A 21 2.79 1.37 5.23
CA ILE A 21 2.99 -0.07 5.28
C ILE A 21 2.44 -0.62 6.59
N LEU A 22 1.48 -1.54 6.49
CA LEU A 22 0.88 -2.25 7.62
C LEU A 22 1.44 -3.66 7.72
N LEU A 23 2.28 -3.88 8.73
CA LEU A 23 2.89 -5.17 8.98
C LEU A 23 2.14 -5.94 10.06
N GLY A 24 2.18 -7.27 9.99
CA GLY A 24 1.69 -8.11 11.08
C GLY A 24 1.65 -9.57 10.67
N ALA A 25 1.61 -10.47 11.66
CA ALA A 25 1.53 -11.90 11.41
C ALA A 25 0.32 -12.30 10.55
N ARG A 26 0.35 -13.49 9.94
CA ARG A 26 -0.82 -14.02 9.23
C ARG A 26 -2.01 -14.14 10.20
N ARG A 27 -3.22 -13.90 9.69
CA ARG A 27 -4.50 -14.00 10.44
C ARG A 27 -4.72 -12.98 11.57
N THR A 28 -4.02 -11.84 11.56
CA THR A 28 -4.21 -10.76 12.56
C THR A 28 -5.33 -9.76 12.22
N GLY A 29 -6.05 -9.94 11.11
CA GLY A 29 -7.16 -9.06 10.73
C GLY A 29 -6.78 -7.81 9.92
N LYS A 30 -5.58 -7.75 9.33
CA LYS A 30 -5.11 -6.62 8.49
C LYS A 30 -6.07 -6.26 7.35
N THR A 31 -6.59 -7.26 6.63
CA THR A 31 -7.56 -7.06 5.56
C THR A 31 -8.84 -6.39 6.08
N VAL A 32 -9.30 -6.76 7.29
CA VAL A 32 -10.48 -6.16 7.92
C VAL A 32 -10.20 -4.71 8.30
N LEU A 33 -9.02 -4.43 8.87
CA LEU A 33 -8.57 -3.08 9.19
C LEU A 33 -8.49 -2.19 7.93
N LEU A 34 -7.87 -2.68 6.85
CA LEU A 34 -7.80 -1.94 5.58
C LEU A 34 -9.18 -1.60 5.04
N LYS A 35 -10.09 -2.58 4.96
CA LYS A 35 -11.47 -2.33 4.47
C LYS A 35 -12.18 -1.28 5.32
N LYS A 36 -11.95 -1.29 6.63
CA LYS A 36 -12.50 -0.30 7.53
C LYS A 36 -11.90 1.09 7.30
N ILE A 37 -10.58 1.21 7.14
CA ILE A 37 -9.91 2.48 6.80
C ILE A 37 -10.44 3.04 5.47
N VAL A 38 -10.53 2.19 4.44
CA VAL A 38 -11.08 2.58 3.14
C VAL A 38 -12.52 3.09 3.27
N SER A 39 -13.36 2.46 4.11
CA SER A 39 -14.73 2.93 4.35
C SER A 39 -14.83 4.31 5.04
N MET A 40 -13.75 4.77 5.67
CA MET A 40 -13.68 6.12 6.28
C MET A 40 -13.25 7.20 5.30
N ILE A 41 -12.76 6.82 4.11
CA ILE A 41 -12.19 7.73 3.13
C ILE A 41 -13.19 7.91 1.99
N SER A 42 -13.64 9.15 1.76
CA SER A 42 -14.66 9.46 0.74
C SER A 42 -14.11 9.60 -0.68
N GLU A 43 -12.81 9.41 -0.87
CA GLU A 43 -12.13 9.60 -2.16
C GLU A 43 -12.09 8.29 -2.97
N PRO A 44 -12.01 8.36 -4.31
CA PRO A 44 -11.91 7.19 -5.16
C PRO A 44 -10.72 6.30 -4.76
N SER A 45 -11.01 5.04 -4.44
CA SER A 45 -10.00 4.08 -4.00
C SER A 45 -10.05 2.78 -4.80
N ILE A 46 -8.90 2.18 -5.04
CA ILE A 46 -8.79 0.82 -5.58
C ILE A 46 -8.21 -0.09 -4.51
N PHE A 47 -8.80 -1.28 -4.38
CA PHE A 47 -8.32 -2.33 -3.49
C PHE A 47 -7.85 -3.52 -4.31
N PHE A 48 -6.57 -3.85 -4.19
CA PHE A 48 -5.93 -4.99 -4.81
C PHE A 48 -5.51 -6.03 -3.78
N ASN A 49 -5.65 -7.30 -4.16
CA ASN A 49 -5.10 -8.43 -3.42
C ASN A 49 -3.85 -8.90 -4.15
N GLY A 50 -2.67 -8.70 -3.54
CA GLY A 50 -1.39 -9.08 -4.12
C GLY A 50 -1.20 -10.59 -4.30
N ALA A 51 -2.03 -11.42 -3.66
CA ALA A 51 -2.05 -12.87 -3.89
C ALA A 51 -2.87 -13.27 -5.13
N ASP A 52 -3.66 -12.35 -5.70
CA ASP A 52 -4.40 -12.58 -6.94
C ASP A 52 -3.47 -12.49 -8.15
N LEU A 53 -3.48 -13.52 -9.00
CA LEU A 53 -2.62 -13.60 -10.18
C LEU A 53 -2.96 -12.53 -11.23
N GLU A 54 -4.23 -12.14 -11.34
CA GLU A 54 -4.66 -11.09 -12.27
C GLU A 54 -4.13 -9.73 -11.81
N VAL A 55 -4.13 -9.47 -10.50
CA VAL A 55 -3.49 -8.26 -9.92
C VAL A 55 -1.99 -8.26 -10.19
N GLN A 56 -1.31 -9.39 -10.01
CA GLN A 56 0.12 -9.49 -10.29
C GLN A 56 0.43 -9.18 -11.76
N ARG A 57 -0.32 -9.77 -12.70
CA ARG A 57 -0.21 -9.50 -14.15
C ARG A 57 -0.50 -8.05 -14.49
N LEU A 58 -1.53 -7.46 -13.87
CA LEU A 58 -1.89 -6.05 -14.06
C LEU A 58 -0.75 -5.10 -13.69
N LEU A 59 -0.04 -5.42 -12.60
CA LEU A 59 1.04 -4.60 -12.05
C LEU A 59 2.41 -4.88 -12.70
N GLU A 60 2.56 -6.00 -13.40
CA GLU A 60 3.81 -6.45 -14.05
C GLU A 60 4.32 -5.47 -15.10
N ASN A 61 3.41 -4.84 -15.87
CA ASN A 61 3.78 -3.82 -16.86
C ASN A 61 4.16 -2.50 -16.17
N ARG A 62 5.44 -2.37 -15.81
CA ARG A 62 6.00 -1.23 -15.07
C ARG A 62 6.27 -0.01 -15.94
N SER A 63 5.21 0.68 -16.34
CA SER A 63 5.26 1.99 -16.99
C SER A 63 4.25 2.97 -16.38
N VAL A 64 4.60 4.26 -16.38
CA VAL A 64 3.74 5.34 -15.84
C VAL A 64 2.39 5.34 -16.56
N ALA A 65 2.39 5.29 -17.90
CA ALA A 65 1.17 5.27 -18.70
C ALA A 65 0.24 4.09 -18.37
N ASN A 66 0.79 2.89 -18.08
CA ASN A 66 -0.01 1.75 -17.65
C ASN A 66 -0.64 2.01 -16.28
N TYR A 67 0.14 2.51 -15.32
CA TYR A 67 -0.36 2.78 -13.97
C TYR A 67 -1.37 3.92 -13.92
N GLU A 68 -1.19 4.99 -14.70
CA GLU A 68 -2.20 6.04 -14.87
C GLU A 68 -3.50 5.49 -15.44
N LYS A 69 -3.41 4.59 -16.43
CA LYS A 69 -4.60 3.92 -17.01
C LYS A 69 -5.32 3.04 -15.98
N ILE A 70 -4.58 2.28 -15.18
CA ILE A 70 -5.14 1.41 -14.14
C ILE A 70 -5.80 2.24 -13.05
N LEU A 71 -5.14 3.31 -12.61
CA LEU A 71 -5.59 4.14 -11.49
C LEU A 71 -6.71 5.10 -11.91
N GLY A 72 -6.67 5.65 -13.12
CA GLY A 72 -7.65 6.63 -13.58
C GLY A 72 -7.77 7.82 -12.61
N THR A 73 -8.93 7.97 -11.98
CA THR A 73 -9.20 9.03 -10.99
C THR A 73 -8.89 8.65 -9.54
N THR A 74 -8.32 7.46 -9.32
CA THR A 74 -8.00 6.92 -7.99
C THR A 74 -7.05 7.83 -7.22
N LYS A 75 -7.42 8.11 -5.97
CA LYS A 75 -6.62 8.89 -5.01
C LYS A 75 -6.00 8.03 -3.90
N LEU A 76 -6.52 6.83 -3.70
CA LEU A 76 -6.02 5.87 -2.72
C LEU A 76 -5.86 4.48 -3.36
N LEU A 77 -4.62 4.00 -3.43
CA LEU A 77 -4.33 2.62 -3.80
C LEU A 77 -4.09 1.79 -2.55
N VAL A 78 -4.84 0.69 -2.43
CA VAL A 78 -4.68 -0.28 -1.34
C VAL A 78 -4.19 -1.61 -1.93
N ILE A 79 -3.11 -2.18 -1.40
CA ILE A 79 -2.61 -3.50 -1.81
C ILE A 79 -2.45 -4.40 -0.57
N ASP A 80 -3.34 -5.38 -0.45
CA ASP A 80 -3.23 -6.41 0.59
C ASP A 80 -2.20 -7.48 0.19
N GLU A 81 -1.45 -8.02 1.15
CA GLU A 81 -0.40 -9.03 0.93
C GLU A 81 0.59 -8.62 -0.18
N ALA A 82 1.03 -7.36 -0.17
CA ALA A 82 1.84 -6.76 -1.23
C ALA A 82 3.19 -7.45 -1.45
N GLN A 83 3.73 -8.13 -0.43
CA GLN A 83 4.92 -8.97 -0.55
C GLN A 83 4.73 -10.17 -1.49
N LYS A 84 3.50 -10.48 -1.91
CA LYS A 84 3.22 -11.49 -2.94
C LYS A 84 3.41 -10.96 -4.36
N VAL A 85 3.37 -9.64 -4.57
CA VAL A 85 3.57 -9.02 -5.87
C VAL A 85 5.07 -8.99 -6.21
N PRO A 86 5.49 -9.54 -7.36
CA PRO A 86 6.88 -9.41 -7.82
C PRO A 86 7.30 -7.95 -7.99
N GLU A 87 8.55 -7.62 -7.66
CA GLU A 87 9.10 -6.26 -7.84
C GLU A 87 8.31 -5.13 -7.17
N ILE A 88 7.51 -5.43 -6.15
CA ILE A 88 6.58 -4.47 -5.52
C ILE A 88 7.26 -3.16 -5.12
N GLY A 89 8.51 -3.18 -4.64
CA GLY A 89 9.27 -1.96 -4.34
C GLY A 89 9.38 -0.99 -5.49
N LYS A 90 9.80 -1.49 -6.65
CA LYS A 90 10.01 -0.67 -7.85
C LYS A 90 8.68 -0.19 -8.41
N ILE A 91 7.62 -0.99 -8.28
CA ILE A 91 6.26 -0.63 -8.68
C ILE A 91 5.76 0.56 -7.84
N LEU A 92 5.81 0.42 -6.51
CA LEU A 92 5.38 1.47 -5.59
C LEU A 92 6.20 2.75 -5.77
N LYS A 93 7.53 2.61 -5.93
CA LYS A 93 8.42 3.74 -6.19
C LYS A 93 8.02 4.53 -7.44
N LEU A 94 7.82 3.83 -8.55
CA LEU A 94 7.46 4.48 -9.81
C LEU A 94 6.11 5.20 -9.70
N MET A 95 5.13 4.60 -9.01
CA MET A 95 3.82 5.21 -8.81
C MET A 95 3.90 6.50 -7.96
N ILE A 96 4.59 6.48 -6.81
CA ILE A 96 4.68 7.68 -5.96
C ILE A 96 5.54 8.79 -6.59
N ASP A 97 6.60 8.43 -7.32
CA ASP A 97 7.50 9.40 -7.94
C ASP A 97 6.86 10.05 -9.18
N SER A 98 5.90 9.37 -9.83
CA SER A 98 5.34 9.79 -11.13
C SER A 98 3.87 10.19 -11.12
N ILE A 99 3.08 9.84 -10.10
CA ILE A 99 1.62 10.07 -10.07
C ILE A 99 1.27 11.02 -8.91
N PRO A 100 1.17 12.34 -9.19
CA PRO A 100 0.91 13.34 -8.16
C PRO A 100 -0.43 13.12 -7.44
N GLY A 101 -0.44 13.30 -6.12
CA GLY A 101 -1.65 13.17 -5.32
C GLY A 101 -2.05 11.73 -4.97
N LEU A 102 -1.33 10.72 -5.49
CA LEU A 102 -1.58 9.32 -5.14
C LEU A 102 -1.13 9.04 -3.70
N ARG A 103 -2.01 8.41 -2.93
CA ARG A 103 -1.70 7.81 -1.63
C ARG A 103 -1.71 6.30 -1.76
N ILE A 104 -0.77 5.63 -1.12
CA ILE A 104 -0.68 4.19 -1.15
C ILE A 104 -0.66 3.64 0.27
N ILE A 105 -1.44 2.58 0.50
CA ILE A 105 -1.32 1.74 1.68
C ILE A 105 -1.17 0.28 1.28
N VAL A 106 -0.22 -0.40 1.90
CA VAL A 106 0.06 -1.81 1.62
C VAL A 106 0.11 -2.62 2.91
N THR A 107 -0.21 -3.91 2.85
CA THR A 107 0.04 -4.83 3.97
C THR A 107 1.09 -5.87 3.64
N GLY A 108 1.67 -6.46 4.68
CA GLY A 108 2.39 -7.72 4.54
C GLY A 108 2.64 -8.49 5.83
N SER A 109 3.16 -9.71 5.68
CA SER A 109 3.39 -10.65 6.78
C SER A 109 4.56 -10.29 7.69
N SER A 110 5.61 -9.66 7.15
CA SER A 110 6.79 -9.29 7.93
C SER A 110 7.49 -8.08 7.32
N ALA A 111 8.18 -7.30 8.16
CA ALA A 111 9.07 -6.23 7.72
C ALA A 111 10.15 -6.79 6.80
N PHE A 112 10.72 -7.94 7.15
CA PHE A 112 11.81 -8.60 6.44
C PHE A 112 11.45 -8.99 4.99
N ASP A 113 10.24 -9.53 4.78
CA ASP A 113 9.76 -9.89 3.44
C ASP A 113 9.55 -8.67 2.54
N LEU A 114 9.21 -7.52 3.13
CA LEU A 114 9.00 -6.27 2.42
C LEU A 114 10.30 -5.46 2.27
N THR A 115 11.15 -5.31 3.28
CA THR A 115 12.42 -4.58 3.16
C THR A 115 13.34 -5.21 2.13
N GLY A 116 13.37 -6.54 2.02
CA GLY A 116 14.11 -7.24 0.95
C GLY A 116 13.55 -7.02 -0.46
N LYS A 117 12.26 -6.68 -0.60
CA LYS A 117 11.56 -6.47 -1.89
C LYS A 117 11.31 -5.01 -2.25
N LEU A 118 11.33 -4.13 -1.25
CA LEU A 118 11.12 -2.69 -1.39
C LEU A 118 12.41 -1.95 -1.76
N GLY A 119 13.59 -2.56 -1.51
CA GLY A 119 14.90 -1.97 -1.81
C GLY A 119 15.36 -0.95 -0.77
N GLU A 120 16.32 -0.09 -1.14
CA GLU A 120 16.66 1.12 -0.37
C GLU A 120 15.38 1.89 0.00
N PRO A 121 15.33 2.55 1.18
CA PRO A 121 14.13 3.26 1.62
C PRO A 121 13.66 4.17 0.50
N LEU A 122 12.40 3.97 0.08
CA LEU A 122 11.75 4.73 -0.96
C LEU A 122 11.78 6.22 -0.58
N THR A 123 12.84 6.88 -1.04
CA THR A 123 13.08 8.33 -1.07
C THR A 123 12.82 9.09 0.23
N GLY A 124 13.89 9.31 1.01
CA GLY A 124 14.13 10.53 1.82
C GLY A 124 13.31 10.72 3.09
N GLU A 125 12.05 10.29 3.12
CA GLU A 125 11.18 10.23 4.29
C GLU A 125 10.17 9.10 4.06
N THR A 126 10.63 7.85 4.17
CA THR A 126 9.70 6.77 4.49
C THR A 126 8.98 7.20 5.76
N GLY A 127 7.66 7.40 5.66
CA GLY A 127 6.79 7.42 6.83
C GLY A 127 6.89 6.04 7.47
N HIS A 128 7.95 5.83 8.27
CA HIS A 128 8.06 4.73 9.20
C HIS A 128 6.91 4.93 10.18
N PHE A 129 5.88 4.09 10.06
CA PHE A 129 4.83 4.01 11.05
C PHE A 129 4.74 2.60 11.58
N ASP A 130 4.50 2.56 12.89
CA ASP A 130 5.04 1.60 13.83
C ASP A 130 4.61 0.14 13.66
N TYR A 131 5.45 -0.73 14.19
CA TYR A 131 5.16 -2.13 14.43
C TYR A 131 4.01 -2.23 15.46
N PHE A 132 2.79 -2.46 15.01
CA PHE A 132 1.67 -2.70 15.92
C PHE A 132 1.54 -4.21 16.19
N HIS A 133 2.07 -4.65 17.33
CA HIS A 133 1.75 -5.93 17.95
C HIS A 133 0.44 -5.86 18.74
#